data_AF-X1G4V8-F1
#
_entry.id   AF-X1G4V8-F1
#
_cell.length_a   1.000
_cell.length_b   1.000
_cell.length_c   1.000
_cell.angle_alpha   90.00
_cell.angle_beta   90.00
_cell.angle_gamma   90.00
#
_symmetry.space_group_name_H-M   'P 1'
#
loop_
_entity.id
_entity.type
_entity.pdbx_description
1 polymer ?
#
loop_
_entity_poly.entity_id
_entity_poly.type
_entity_poly.pdbx_seq_one_letter_code
_entity_poly.pdbx_strand_id
1 'polypeptide(L)' 'MCAAMARGESEIIHPLSSDDTEAAIDVLSRVGVRIRQEADLWRVGGGDFHEPSVELFCGESATTLRFMTAICSLV' A
#
# COMPACT_ATOMS: atom_id res chain seq x y z
N MET A 1 4.43 0.15 2.51
CA MET A 1 4.02 0.29 3.93
C MET A 1 4.47 1.60 4.55
N CYS A 2 5.76 1.83 4.85
CA CYS A 2 6.21 3.09 5.50
C CYS A 2 5.80 4.35 4.72
N ALA A 3 5.99 4.35 3.40
CA ALA A 3 5.56 5.44 2.51
C ALA A 3 4.04 5.75 2.61
N ALA A 4 3.21 4.71 2.79
CA ALA A 4 1.77 4.88 2.94
C ALA A 4 1.37 5.47 4.30
N MET A 5 2.14 5.19 5.35
CA MET A 5 1.89 5.73 6.70
C MET A 5 2.49 7.13 6.90
N ALA A 6 3.49 7.51 6.10
CA ALA A 6 4.10 8.83 6.16
C ALA A 6 3.11 9.90 5.68
N ARG A 7 3.06 11.05 6.38
CA ARG A 7 2.26 12.19 5.92
C ARG A 7 2.92 12.83 4.70
N GLY A 8 2.17 13.00 3.62
CA GLY A 8 2.65 13.65 2.39
C GLY A 8 2.94 12.66 1.28
N GLU A 9 3.84 13.03 0.36
CA GLU A 9 4.24 12.19 -0.77
C GLU A 9 5.61 11.57 -0.51
N SER A 10 5.72 10.27 -0.78
CA SER A 10 6.98 9.52 -0.78
C SER A 10 7.29 9.03 -2.20
N GLU A 11 8.57 8.97 -2.53
CA GLU A 11 9.07 8.44 -3.79
C GLU A 11 9.85 7.14 -3.55
N ILE A 12 9.53 6.09 -4.32
CA ILE A 12 10.25 4.82 -4.33
C ILE A 12 10.90 4.67 -5.70
N ILE A 13 12.23 4.75 -5.72
CA ILE A 13 13.05 4.73 -6.95
C ILE A 13 13.46 3.28 -7.25
N HIS A 14 13.34 2.88 -8.51
CA HIS A 14 13.51 1.50 -9.00
C HIS A 14 12.75 0.46 -8.15
N PRO A 15 11.43 0.62 -7.99
CA PRO A 15 10.63 -0.31 -7.19
C PRO A 15 10.63 -1.70 -7.82
N LEU A 16 10.61 -2.73 -6.98
CA LEU A 16 10.35 -4.10 -7.42
C LEU A 16 8.87 -4.19 -7.83
N SER A 17 8.59 -4.66 -9.05
CA SER A 17 7.25 -5.12 -9.43
C SER A 17 7.23 -6.64 -9.40
N SER A 18 6.47 -7.18 -8.46
CA SER A 18 6.18 -8.61 -8.27
C SER A 18 4.76 -8.79 -7.75
N ASP A 19 4.24 -10.01 -7.78
CA ASP A 19 2.90 -10.33 -7.27
C ASP A 19 2.70 -9.84 -5.82
N ASP A 20 3.75 -9.92 -4.99
CA ASP A 20 3.72 -9.44 -3.61
C ASP A 20 3.56 -7.92 -3.50
N THR A 21 4.28 -7.16 -4.33
CA THR A 21 4.19 -5.69 -4.31
C THR A 21 2.91 -5.20 -4.93
N GLU A 22 2.41 -5.86 -5.98
CA GLU A 22 1.10 -5.55 -6.56
C GLU A 22 -0.03 -5.84 -5.56
N ALA A 23 0.03 -6.95 -4.82
CA ALA A 23 -0.92 -7.25 -3.74
C ALA A 23 -0.89 -6.17 -2.66
N ALA A 24 0.29 -5.70 -2.26
CA ALA A 24 0.43 -4.60 -1.31
C ALA A 24 -0.17 -3.29 -1.83
N ILE A 25 0.07 -2.96 -3.11
CA ILE A 25 -0.47 -1.75 -3.74
C ILE A 25 -1.99 -1.79 -3.78
N ASP A 26 -2.58 -2.92 -4.19
CA ASP A 26 -4.04 -3.09 -4.28
C ASP A 26 -4.70 -2.87 -2.92
N VAL A 27 -4.28 -3.58 -1.87
CA VAL A 27 -4.89 -3.44 -0.54
C VAL A 27 -4.64 -2.07 0.09
N LEU A 28 -3.48 -1.46 -0.14
CA LEU A 28 -3.21 -0.09 0.32
C LEU A 28 -4.13 0.93 -0.37
N SER A 29 -4.41 0.74 -1.67
CA SER A 29 -5.32 1.61 -2.41
C SER A 29 -6.76 1.55 -1.88
N ARG A 30 -7.20 0.37 -1.42
CA ARG A 30 -8.53 0.14 -0.84
C ARG A 30 -8.72 0.77 0.53
N VAL A 31 -7.65 1.10 1.23
CA VAL A 31 -7.67 1.84 2.52
C VAL A 31 -7.29 3.32 2.34
N GLY A 32 -7.30 3.84 1.11
CA GLY A 32 -7.17 5.27 0.83
C GLY A 32 -5.81 5.75 0.34
N VAL A 33 -4.81 4.87 0.27
CA VAL A 33 -3.46 5.25 -0.15
C VAL A 33 -3.42 5.48 -1.66
N ARG A 34 -2.98 6.67 -2.08
CA ARG A 34 -2.83 6.98 -3.50
C ARG A 34 -1.46 6.56 -3.99
N ILE A 35 -1.41 5.62 -4.92
CA ILE A 35 -0.16 5.11 -5.49
C ILE A 35 -0.18 5.34 -7.00
N ARG A 36 0.82 6.05 -7.52
CA ARG A 36 1.05 6.22 -8.96
C ARG A 36 2.29 5.43 -9.33
N GLN A 37 2.13 4.50 -10.27
CA GLN A 37 3.20 3.64 -10.73
C GLN A 37 3.72 4.12 -12.08
N GLU A 38 5.01 4.44 -12.13
CA GLU A 38 5.81 4.63 -13.35
C GLU A 38 6.91 3.55 -13.40
N ALA A 39 7.60 3.42 -14.53
CA ALA A 39 8.51 2.29 -14.79
C ALA A 39 9.65 2.17 -13.76
N ASP A 40 10.20 3.28 -13.31
CA ASP A 40 11.35 3.39 -12.41
C ASP A 40 11.05 4.20 -11.15
N LEU A 41 9.79 4.62 -10.96
CA LEU A 41 9.39 5.50 -9.88
C LEU A 41 7.96 5.22 -9.45
N TRP A 42 7.74 4.95 -8.18
CA TRP A 42 6.41 4.97 -7.58
C TRP A 42 6.26 6.18 -6.67
N ARG A 43 5.16 6.91 -6.83
CA ARG A 43 4.76 8.02 -5.93
C ARG A 43 3.62 7.56 -5.04
N VAL A 44 3.81 7.68 -3.73
CA VAL A 44 2.86 7.21 -2.71
C VAL A 44 2.42 8.40 -1.86
N GLY A 45 1.16 8.78 -1.97
CA GLY A 45 0.51 9.75 -1.08
C GLY A 45 -0.03 9.06 0.16
N GLY A 46 0.60 9.29 1.30
CA GLY A 46 0.31 8.61 2.57
C GLY A 46 -0.32 9.50 3.64
N GLY A 47 -0.71 8.84 4.74
CA GLY A 47 -1.17 9.47 5.98
C GLY A 47 -2.67 9.75 6.10
N ASP A 48 -3.46 9.33 5.11
CA ASP A 48 -4.92 9.51 5.09
C ASP A 48 -5.59 8.16 4.80
N PHE A 49 -5.70 7.33 5.84
CA PHE A 49 -6.34 6.02 5.74
C PHE A 49 -7.82 6.11 6.05
N HIS A 50 -8.62 5.23 5.46
CA HIS A 50 -10.04 5.09 5.78
C HIS A 50 -10.44 3.61 5.90
N GLU A 51 -11.55 3.37 6.61
CA GLU A 51 -12.16 2.04 6.69
C GLU A 51 -12.45 1.52 5.26
N PRO A 52 -11.97 0.32 4.90
CA PRO A 52 -12.26 -0.24 3.59
C PRO A 52 -13.72 -0.69 3.52
N SER A 53 -14.40 -0.38 2.41
CA SER A 53 -15.78 -0.81 2.15
C SER A 53 -15.89 -2.22 1.56
N VAL A 54 -14.75 -2.87 1.33
CA VAL A 54 -14.62 -4.18 0.67
C VAL A 54 -13.58 -5.03 1.40
N GLU A 55 -13.63 -6.34 1.20
CA GLU A 55 -12.59 -7.24 1.71
C GLU A 55 -11.22 -6.91 1.10
N LEU A 56 -10.17 -7.06 1.92
CA LEU A 56 -8.78 -6.85 1.51
C LEU A 56 -8.13 -8.19 1.17
N PHE A 57 -8.05 -8.50 -0.12
CA PHE A 57 -7.41 -9.72 -0.58
C PHE A 57 -5.90 -9.52 -0.71
N CYS A 58 -5.12 -10.12 0.19
CA CYS A 58 -3.66 -9.98 0.21
C CYS A 58 -2.92 -10.95 -0.74
N GLY A 59 -3.64 -11.75 -1.52
CA GLY A 59 -3.06 -12.82 -2.33
C GLY A 59 -2.26 -13.83 -1.51
N GLU A 60 -1.23 -14.41 -2.12
CA GLU A 60 -0.28 -15.31 -1.46
C GLU A 60 0.80 -14.56 -0.65
N SER A 61 0.66 -13.24 -0.51
CA SER A 61 1.63 -12.40 0.15
C SER A 61 1.43 -12.36 1.66
N ALA A 62 2.05 -13.32 2.34
CA ALA A 62 2.02 -13.36 3.80
C ALA A 62 2.67 -12.11 4.44
N THR A 63 3.55 -11.41 3.72
CA THR A 63 4.13 -10.12 4.15
C THR A 63 3.08 -9.03 4.13
N THR A 64 2.33 -8.91 3.02
CA THR A 64 1.23 -7.95 2.89
C THR A 64 0.17 -8.17 3.96
N LEU A 65 -0.26 -9.43 4.17
CA LEU A 65 -1.22 -9.78 5.21
C LEU A 65 -0.79 -9.28 6.60
N ARG A 66 0.44 -9.61 7.02
CA ARG A 66 0.95 -9.25 8.35
C ARG A 66 1.02 -7.74 8.56
N PHE A 67 1.47 -6.99 7.56
CA PHE A 67 1.53 -5.53 7.67
C PHE A 67 0.13 -4.89 7.63
N MET A 68 -0.76 -5.38 6.77
CA MET A 68 -2.12 -4.84 6.70
C MET A 68 -2.91 -5.11 7.98
N THR A 69 -2.69 -6.23 8.67
CA THR A 69 -3.29 -6.45 10.00
C THR A 69 -2.98 -5.30 10.96
N ALA A 70 -1.73 -4.82 10.98
CA ALA A 70 -1.35 -3.70 11.83
C ALA A 70 -1.90 -2.36 11.29
N ILE A 71 -1.81 -2.10 9.99
CA ILE A 71 -2.29 -0.86 9.37
C ILE A 71 -3.81 -0.70 9.54
N CYS A 72 -4.58 -1.78 9.38
CA CYS A 72 -6.02 -1.75 9.55
C CYS A 72 -6.46 -1.46 11.00
N SER A 73 -5.55 -1.49 11.99
CA SER A 73 -5.88 -1.04 13.35
C SER A 73 -5.84 0.49 13.52
N LEU A 74 -5.42 1.22 12.48
CA LEU A 74 -5.34 2.68 12.46
C LEU A 74 -6.57 3.34 11.81
N VAL A 75 -7.49 2.54 11.25
CA VAL A 75 -8.72 2.99 10.57
C VAL A 75 -9.97 2.60 11.36
#